data_AF-A0A418CIM3-F1
#
_entry.id   AF-A0A418CIM3-F1
#
_cell.length_a   1.000
_cell.length_b   1.000
_cell.length_c   1.000
_cell.angle_alpha   90.00
_cell.angle_beta   90.00
_cell.angle_gamma   90.00
#
_symmetry.space_group_name_H-M   'P 1'
#
loop_
_entity.id
_entity.type
_entity.pdbx_description
1 polymer ?
#
loop_
_entity_poly.entity_id
_entity_poly.type
_entity_poly.pdbx_seq_one_letter_code
_entity_poly.pdbx_strand_id
1 'polypeptide(L)'
;MGNLFGKKTEAAPTGPTARQTANRQRAQNQVSSKDKAVLELKASRDRLKKYQAHLEHESAQLTEKAKQLLEKKQRDRAKLCLQLRKFKQQQIEQADTHLMNVLQMVDSVEWETQQLQIFEGLKAGNSVLDAIHKEMTVEAVEDLMLDTQEAQARADEIGRLIGGSLTVDDDESILEELAAIEALEAEALDALLPVAPGTMCGLYYSSNKSRSARCGDGRAY
;
A
#
# COMPACT_ATOMS: atom_id res chain seq x y z
N MET A 1 -86.12 -18.40 -23.72
CA MET A 1 -84.74 -18.82 -24.05
C MET A 1 -84.06 -17.61 -24.69
N GLY A 2 -82.95 -17.05 -24.26
CA GLY A 2 -81.88 -17.47 -23.36
C GLY A 2 -80.61 -16.78 -23.88
N ASN A 3 -79.87 -16.12 -22.98
CA ASN A 3 -78.54 -15.47 -23.12
C ASN A 3 -78.53 -14.06 -23.75
N LEU A 4 -78.18 -12.95 -23.05
CA LEU A 4 -77.10 -12.61 -22.09
C LEU A 4 -75.69 -12.78 -22.68
N PHE A 5 -74.82 -11.78 -22.43
CA PHE A 5 -73.42 -11.55 -22.88
C PHE A 5 -73.28 -10.55 -24.05
N GLY A 6 -72.54 -9.45 -23.95
CA GLY A 6 -71.70 -8.94 -22.86
C GLY A 6 -71.33 -7.47 -23.14
N LYS A 7 -71.40 -6.63 -22.10
CA LYS A 7 -70.91 -5.25 -22.15
C LYS A 7 -69.39 -5.26 -22.29
N LYS A 8 -68.89 -4.48 -23.23
CA LYS A 8 -67.47 -4.19 -23.43
C LYS A 8 -66.97 -3.37 -22.24
N THR A 9 -66.34 -4.03 -21.27
CA THR A 9 -65.58 -3.37 -20.19
C THR A 9 -64.24 -2.94 -20.74
N GLU A 10 -64.02 -1.63 -20.82
CA GLU A 10 -62.71 -1.03 -21.06
C GLU A 10 -61.79 -1.41 -19.89
N ALA A 11 -60.77 -2.23 -20.17
CA ALA A 11 -59.74 -2.54 -19.19
C ALA A 11 -58.84 -1.31 -19.04
N ALA A 12 -58.84 -0.72 -17.84
CA ALA A 12 -57.95 0.36 -17.46
C ALA A 12 -56.47 -0.02 -17.70
N PRO A 13 -55.59 0.94 -18.06
CA PRO A 13 -54.17 0.66 -18.16
C PRO A 13 -53.66 0.32 -16.76
N THR A 14 -53.35 -0.95 -16.51
CA THR A 14 -52.72 -1.40 -15.27
C THR A 14 -51.28 -0.92 -15.25
N GLY A 15 -51.08 0.35 -14.89
CA GLY A 15 -49.78 0.87 -14.49
C GLY A 15 -49.27 0.15 -13.24
N PRO A 16 -47.94 0.17 -12.99
CA PRO A 16 -47.35 -0.50 -11.84
C PRO A 16 -48.01 0.00 -10.54
N THR A 17 -48.42 -0.94 -9.68
CA THR A 17 -49.07 -0.63 -8.41
C THR A 17 -48.12 0.15 -7.48
N ALA A 18 -48.63 1.10 -6.69
CA ALA A 18 -47.84 1.97 -5.80
C ALA A 18 -46.89 1.21 -4.84
N ARG A 19 -47.21 -0.06 -4.55
CA ARG A 19 -46.38 -0.96 -3.72
C ARG A 19 -45.14 -1.47 -4.48
N GLN A 20 -45.25 -1.68 -5.79
CA GLN A 20 -44.15 -2.10 -6.66
C GLN A 20 -43.17 -0.95 -6.96
N THR A 21 -43.67 0.28 -7.12
CA THR A 21 -42.81 1.46 -7.27
C THR A 21 -42.02 1.76 -5.99
N ALA A 22 -42.67 1.70 -4.82
CA ALA A 22 -42.02 1.92 -3.53
C ALA A 22 -40.91 0.90 -3.21
N ASN A 23 -41.10 -0.37 -3.58
CA ASN A 23 -40.07 -1.40 -3.39
C ASN A 23 -38.89 -1.21 -4.36
N ARG A 24 -39.16 -0.78 -5.60
CA ARG A 24 -38.10 -0.38 -6.56
C ARG A 24 -37.31 0.84 -6.08
N GLN A 25 -37.97 1.83 -5.48
CA GLN A 25 -37.31 3.03 -4.95
C GLN A 25 -36.47 2.73 -3.70
N ARG A 26 -36.94 1.85 -2.80
CA ARG A 26 -36.12 1.34 -1.69
C ARG A 26 -34.92 0.53 -2.17
N ALA A 27 -35.08 -0.32 -3.19
CA ALA A 27 -33.97 -1.04 -3.79
C ALA A 27 -32.97 -0.11 -4.51
N GLN A 28 -33.45 0.94 -5.19
CA GLN A 28 -32.60 1.94 -5.86
C GLN A 28 -31.79 2.83 -4.90
N ASN A 29 -32.26 3.00 -3.67
CA ASN A 29 -31.56 3.75 -2.61
C ASN A 29 -30.53 2.91 -1.84
N GLN A 30 -30.57 1.58 -1.93
CA GLN A 30 -29.58 0.71 -1.29
C GLN A 30 -28.34 0.44 -2.16
N VAL A 31 -28.41 0.74 -3.45
CA VAL A 31 -27.22 0.68 -4.32
C VAL A 31 -26.38 1.92 -4.02
N SER A 32 -25.20 1.70 -3.43
CA SER A 32 -24.24 2.77 -3.12
C SER A 32 -23.94 3.59 -4.37
N SER A 33 -23.69 4.89 -4.22
CA SER A 33 -23.27 5.74 -5.36
C SER A 33 -22.03 5.17 -6.06
N LYS A 34 -21.15 4.52 -5.29
CA LYS A 34 -19.96 3.79 -5.78
C LYS A 34 -20.34 2.65 -6.73
N ASP A 35 -21.29 1.80 -6.32
CA ASP A 35 -21.73 0.64 -7.12
C ASP A 35 -22.40 1.08 -8.42
N LYS A 36 -23.13 2.20 -8.41
CA LYS A 36 -23.72 2.79 -9.62
C LYS A 36 -22.64 3.24 -10.60
N ALA A 37 -21.58 3.89 -10.12
CA ALA A 37 -20.46 4.32 -10.96
C ALA A 37 -19.70 3.13 -11.55
N VAL A 38 -19.40 2.09 -10.74
CA VAL A 38 -18.74 0.87 -11.23
C VAL A 38 -19.61 0.14 -12.26
N LEU A 39 -20.92 0.10 -12.05
CA LEU A 39 -21.86 -0.48 -13.02
C LEU A 39 -21.84 0.29 -14.34
N GLU A 40 -21.80 1.62 -14.29
CA GLU A 40 -21.76 2.46 -15.48
C GLU A 40 -20.45 2.30 -16.27
N LEU A 41 -19.30 2.19 -15.58
CA LEU A 41 -18.02 1.88 -16.20
C LEU A 41 -18.01 0.49 -16.85
N LYS A 42 -18.62 -0.52 -16.21
CA LYS A 42 -18.75 -1.85 -16.81
C LYS A 42 -19.69 -1.83 -18.01
N ALA A 43 -20.77 -1.06 -17.96
CA ALA A 43 -21.67 -0.89 -19.08
C ALA A 43 -20.99 -0.15 -20.26
N SER A 44 -20.16 0.86 -20.00
CA SER A 44 -19.41 1.56 -21.05
C SER A 44 -18.39 0.65 -21.72
N ARG A 45 -17.67 -0.18 -20.96
CA ARG A 45 -16.79 -1.25 -21.47
C ARG A 45 -17.54 -2.19 -22.42
N ASP A 46 -18.71 -2.67 -22.01
CA ASP A 46 -19.49 -3.61 -22.83
C ASP A 46 -20.05 -2.96 -24.10
N ARG A 47 -20.41 -1.66 -24.04
CA ARG A 47 -20.78 -0.87 -25.22
C ARG A 47 -19.61 -0.71 -26.18
N LEU A 48 -18.41 -0.41 -25.68
CA LEU A 48 -17.19 -0.28 -26.50
C LEU A 48 -16.86 -1.60 -27.21
N LYS A 49 -16.97 -2.75 -26.53
CA LYS A 49 -16.78 -4.07 -27.15
C LYS A 49 -17.78 -4.36 -28.26
N LYS A 50 -19.06 -4.02 -28.05
CA LYS A 50 -20.09 -4.16 -29.09
C LYS A 50 -19.80 -3.25 -30.29
N TYR A 51 -19.37 -2.02 -30.02
CA TYR A 51 -19.00 -1.06 -31.06
C TYR A 51 -17.79 -1.53 -31.88
N GLN A 52 -16.76 -2.08 -31.22
CA GLN A 52 -15.61 -2.69 -31.87
C GLN A 52 -16.01 -3.85 -32.79
N ALA A 53 -16.78 -4.81 -32.29
CA ALA A 53 -17.26 -5.94 -33.10
C ALA A 53 -18.09 -5.47 -34.31
N HIS A 54 -18.87 -4.40 -34.15
CA HIS A 54 -19.61 -3.80 -35.26
C HIS A 54 -18.67 -3.18 -36.30
N LEU A 55 -17.67 -2.40 -35.89
CA LEU A 55 -16.68 -1.80 -36.79
C LEU A 55 -15.84 -2.84 -37.52
N GLU A 56 -15.46 -3.93 -36.85
CA GLU A 56 -14.75 -5.06 -37.46
C GLU A 56 -15.58 -5.72 -38.56
N HIS A 57 -16.87 -5.93 -38.29
CA HIS A 57 -17.80 -6.45 -39.30
C HIS A 57 -17.93 -5.51 -40.50
N GLU A 58 -18.08 -4.21 -40.28
CA GLU A 58 -18.11 -3.21 -41.36
C GLU A 58 -16.80 -3.20 -42.16
N SER A 59 -15.65 -3.31 -41.50
CA SER A 59 -14.32 -3.36 -42.13
C SER A 59 -14.16 -4.61 -43.02
N ALA A 60 -14.65 -5.77 -42.57
CA ALA A 60 -14.69 -7.00 -43.35
C ALA A 60 -15.57 -6.84 -44.60
N GLN A 61 -16.79 -6.30 -44.44
CA GLN A 61 -17.69 -6.03 -45.56
C GLN A 61 -17.09 -5.06 -46.59
N LEU A 62 -16.41 -4.00 -46.13
CA LEU A 62 -15.72 -3.05 -47.02
C LEU A 62 -14.58 -3.71 -47.80
N THR A 63 -13.90 -4.68 -47.20
CA THR A 63 -12.86 -5.47 -47.86
C THR A 63 -13.46 -6.36 -48.96
N GLU A 64 -14.58 -7.01 -48.70
CA GLU A 64 -15.30 -7.80 -49.71
C GLU A 64 -15.83 -6.93 -50.86
N LYS A 65 -16.45 -5.79 -50.54
CA LYS A 65 -16.91 -4.81 -51.54
C LYS A 65 -15.75 -4.31 -52.41
N ALA A 66 -14.59 -4.04 -51.80
CA ALA A 66 -13.40 -3.65 -52.55
C ALA A 66 -12.93 -4.74 -53.52
N LYS A 67 -12.95 -6.03 -53.10
CA LYS A 67 -12.61 -7.16 -53.98
C LYS A 67 -13.57 -7.24 -55.18
N GLN A 68 -14.88 -7.16 -54.94
CA GLN A 68 -15.90 -7.19 -56.00
C GLN A 68 -15.76 -6.03 -57.00
N LEU A 69 -15.39 -4.83 -56.53
CA LEU A 69 -15.17 -3.67 -57.40
C LEU A 69 -13.90 -3.79 -58.26
N LEU A 70 -12.87 -4.49 -57.76
CA LEU A 70 -11.66 -4.79 -58.52
C LEU A 70 -11.95 -5.78 -59.66
N GLU A 71 -12.77 -6.81 -59.43
CA GLU A 71 -13.22 -7.73 -60.48
C GLU A 71 -13.98 -7.01 -61.58
N LYS A 72 -14.82 -6.03 -61.21
CA LYS A 72 -15.56 -5.15 -62.14
C LYS A 72 -14.69 -4.08 -62.82
N LYS A 73 -13.37 -4.09 -62.61
CA LYS A 73 -12.38 -3.11 -63.12
C LYS A 73 -12.64 -1.65 -62.71
N GLN A 74 -13.46 -1.40 -61.69
CA GLN A 74 -13.79 -0.05 -61.20
C GLN A 74 -12.78 0.40 -60.13
N ARG A 75 -11.58 0.78 -60.57
CA ARG A 75 -10.43 1.08 -59.69
C ARG A 75 -10.65 2.25 -58.73
N ASP A 76 -11.28 3.33 -59.16
CA ASP A 76 -11.44 4.53 -58.32
C ASP A 76 -12.42 4.29 -57.17
N ARG A 77 -13.49 3.52 -57.42
CA ARG A 77 -14.43 3.10 -56.37
C ARG A 77 -13.80 2.11 -55.40
N ALA A 78 -12.97 1.19 -55.89
CA ALA A 78 -12.22 0.27 -55.03
C ALA A 78 -11.25 1.02 -54.10
N LYS A 79 -10.55 2.05 -54.59
CA LYS A 79 -9.68 2.91 -53.78
C LYS A 79 -10.46 3.60 -52.65
N LEU A 80 -11.64 4.14 -52.95
CA LEU A 80 -12.49 4.79 -51.94
C LEU A 80 -12.91 3.80 -50.83
N CYS A 81 -13.31 2.57 -51.19
CA CYS A 81 -13.63 1.53 -50.20
C CYS A 81 -12.43 1.19 -49.29
N LEU A 82 -11.21 1.13 -49.86
CA LEU A 82 -10.00 0.88 -49.08
C LEU A 82 -9.64 2.05 -48.15
N GLN A 83 -9.86 3.29 -48.57
CA GLN A 83 -9.70 4.47 -47.72
C GLN A 83 -10.70 4.45 -46.57
N LEU A 84 -11.98 4.14 -46.84
CA LEU A 84 -13.00 4.02 -45.82
C LEU A 84 -12.69 2.89 -44.83
N ARG A 85 -12.18 1.76 -45.32
CA ARG A 85 -11.69 0.67 -44.46
C ARG A 85 -10.58 1.14 -43.53
N LYS A 86 -9.60 1.90 -44.04
CA LYS A 86 -8.51 2.45 -43.21
C LYS A 86 -9.04 3.37 -42.12
N PHE A 87 -10.02 4.20 -42.45
CA PHE A 87 -10.68 5.06 -41.46
C PHE A 87 -11.41 4.25 -40.37
N LYS A 88 -12.10 3.17 -40.75
CA LYS A 88 -12.73 2.25 -39.79
C LYS A 88 -11.70 1.55 -38.92
N GLN A 89 -10.54 1.17 -39.46
CA GLN A 89 -9.45 0.61 -38.67
C GLN A 89 -8.91 1.60 -37.63
N GLN A 90 -8.77 2.87 -37.99
CA GLN A 90 -8.38 3.92 -37.04
C GLN A 90 -9.42 4.10 -35.92
N GLN A 91 -10.72 3.96 -36.23
CA GLN A 91 -11.77 3.99 -35.21
C GLN A 91 -11.70 2.79 -34.26
N ILE A 92 -11.30 1.60 -34.76
CA ILE A 92 -11.06 0.42 -33.92
C ILE A 92 -9.90 0.69 -32.96
N GLU A 93 -8.77 1.22 -33.45
CA GLU A 93 -7.61 1.58 -32.60
C GLU A 93 -7.97 2.61 -31.52
N GLN A 94 -8.81 3.59 -31.85
CA GLN A 94 -9.34 4.55 -30.87
C GLN A 94 -10.24 3.87 -29.84
N ALA A 95 -11.13 2.96 -30.28
CA ALA A 95 -11.98 2.19 -29.39
C ALA A 95 -11.18 1.31 -28.43
N ASP A 96 -10.09 0.68 -28.90
CA ASP A 96 -9.17 -0.10 -28.07
C ASP A 96 -8.49 0.78 -27.01
N THR A 97 -8.05 1.98 -27.39
CA THR A 97 -7.47 2.96 -26.45
C THR A 97 -8.49 3.35 -25.38
N HIS A 98 -9.73 3.64 -25.78
CA HIS A 98 -10.80 3.97 -24.83
C HIS A 98 -11.16 2.77 -23.94
N LEU A 99 -11.13 1.56 -24.47
CA LEU A 99 -11.37 0.34 -23.70
C LEU A 99 -10.30 0.17 -22.60
N MET A 100 -9.03 0.38 -22.93
CA MET A 100 -7.94 0.36 -21.95
C MET A 100 -8.13 1.41 -20.87
N ASN A 101 -8.49 2.64 -21.23
CA ASN A 101 -8.74 3.70 -20.27
C ASN A 101 -9.89 3.35 -19.30
N VAL A 102 -10.97 2.73 -19.80
CA VAL A 102 -12.09 2.30 -18.95
C VAL A 102 -11.65 1.18 -18.00
N LEU A 103 -10.87 0.21 -18.47
CA LEU A 103 -10.34 -0.86 -17.62
C LEU A 103 -9.44 -0.29 -16.50
N GLN A 104 -8.51 0.59 -16.86
CA GLN A 104 -7.66 1.27 -15.88
C GLN A 104 -8.46 2.07 -14.85
N MET A 105 -9.56 2.72 -15.27
CA MET A 105 -10.42 3.48 -14.37
C MET A 105 -11.16 2.57 -13.38
N VAL A 106 -11.59 1.39 -13.81
CA VAL A 106 -12.20 0.39 -12.91
C VAL A 106 -11.19 -0.06 -11.86
N ASP A 107 -9.97 -0.42 -12.27
CA ASP A 107 -8.91 -0.85 -11.35
C ASP A 107 -8.54 0.27 -10.36
N SER A 108 -8.49 1.52 -10.85
CA SER A 108 -8.23 2.70 -10.00
C SER A 108 -9.33 2.89 -8.95
N VAL A 109 -10.60 2.72 -9.32
CA VAL A 109 -11.72 2.81 -8.35
C VAL A 109 -11.66 1.70 -7.30
N GLU A 110 -11.25 0.49 -7.70
CA GLU A 110 -11.07 -0.63 -6.76
C GLU A 110 -9.92 -0.36 -5.79
N TRP A 111 -8.81 0.21 -6.27
CA TRP A 111 -7.70 0.65 -5.44
C TRP A 111 -8.13 1.71 -4.42
N GLU A 112 -8.80 2.78 -4.87
CA GLU A 112 -9.29 3.85 -3.99
C GLU A 112 -10.31 3.33 -2.96
N THR A 113 -11.11 2.32 -3.32
CA THR A 113 -12.04 1.69 -2.39
C THR A 113 -11.29 0.95 -1.28
N GLN A 114 -10.20 0.25 -1.60
CA GLN A 114 -9.33 -0.38 -0.60
C GLN A 114 -8.62 0.66 0.27
N GLN A 115 -8.11 1.74 -0.33
CA GLN A 115 -7.49 2.85 0.43
C GLN A 115 -8.47 3.49 1.41
N LEU A 116 -9.72 3.66 1.01
CA LEU A 116 -10.77 4.15 1.90
C LEU A 116 -11.02 3.21 3.09
N GLN A 117 -10.99 1.89 2.89
CA GLN A 117 -11.11 0.92 3.99
C GLN A 117 -9.92 0.99 4.95
N ILE A 118 -8.69 1.13 4.42
CA ILE A 118 -7.49 1.33 5.24
C ILE A 118 -7.62 2.62 6.06
N PHE A 119 -8.06 3.71 5.44
CA PHE A 119 -8.28 4.98 6.10
C PHE A 119 -9.34 4.89 7.21
N GLU A 120 -10.45 4.19 6.98
CA GLU A 120 -11.47 3.93 8.00
C GLU A 120 -10.89 3.11 9.17
N GLY A 121 -10.05 2.12 8.89
CA GLY A 121 -9.33 1.35 9.91
C GLY A 121 -8.39 2.22 10.76
N LEU A 122 -7.62 3.10 10.13
CA LEU A 122 -6.76 4.07 10.83
C LEU A 122 -7.57 5.04 11.68
N LYS A 123 -8.71 5.51 11.18
CA LYS A 123 -9.62 6.38 11.94
C LYS A 123 -10.19 5.67 13.17
N ALA A 124 -10.58 4.41 13.03
CA ALA A 124 -11.07 3.61 14.15
C ALA A 124 -9.95 3.38 15.19
N GLY A 125 -8.74 3.04 14.74
CA GLY A 125 -7.56 2.91 15.61
C GLY A 125 -7.24 4.20 16.36
N ASN A 126 -7.30 5.35 15.69
CA ASN A 126 -7.08 6.65 16.34
C ASN A 126 -8.16 6.95 17.38
N SER A 127 -9.43 6.64 17.09
CA SER A 127 -10.52 6.79 18.06
C SER A 127 -10.35 5.90 19.30
N VAL A 128 -9.79 4.70 19.15
CA VAL A 128 -9.46 3.81 20.28
C VAL A 128 -8.29 4.38 21.07
N LEU A 129 -7.27 4.88 20.39
CA LEU A 129 -6.13 5.53 21.02
C LEU A 129 -6.56 6.76 21.83
N ASP A 130 -7.46 7.58 21.27
CA ASP A 130 -8.06 8.72 21.97
C ASP A 130 -8.87 8.30 23.20
N ALA A 131 -9.54 7.14 23.15
CA ALA A 131 -10.24 6.58 24.31
C ALA A 131 -9.26 6.11 25.40
N ILE A 132 -8.19 5.41 25.00
CA ILE A 132 -7.11 4.99 25.91
C ILE A 132 -6.45 6.20 26.57
N HIS A 133 -6.14 7.25 25.79
CA HIS A 133 -5.57 8.49 26.34
C HIS A 133 -6.54 9.24 27.26
N LYS A 134 -7.86 9.05 27.13
CA LYS A 134 -8.84 9.61 28.08
C LYS A 134 -8.90 8.82 29.39
N GLU A 135 -8.71 7.50 29.33
CA GLU A 135 -8.63 6.66 30.53
C GLU A 135 -7.29 6.82 31.26
N MET A 136 -6.19 7.01 30.51
CA MET A 136 -4.90 7.47 31.05
C MET A 136 -4.96 8.98 31.34
N THR A 137 -5.69 9.38 32.38
CA THR A 137 -5.68 10.78 32.82
C THR A 137 -4.29 11.17 33.33
N VAL A 138 -3.92 12.44 33.15
CA VAL A 138 -2.68 12.98 33.71
C VAL A 138 -2.64 12.78 35.22
N GLU A 139 -3.79 12.93 35.88
CA GLU A 139 -3.96 12.69 37.32
C GLU A 139 -3.62 11.24 37.72
N ALA A 140 -4.10 10.24 36.96
CA ALA A 140 -3.77 8.83 37.25
C ALA A 140 -2.28 8.51 37.03
N VAL A 141 -1.62 9.23 36.11
CA VAL A 141 -0.16 9.10 35.88
C VAL A 141 0.62 9.81 36.99
N GLU A 142 0.18 10.98 37.45
CA GLU A 142 0.77 11.71 38.58
C GLU A 142 0.64 10.92 39.89
N ASP A 143 -0.53 10.37 40.18
CA ASP A 143 -0.76 9.50 41.34
C ASP A 143 0.13 8.25 41.29
N LEU A 144 0.24 7.60 40.12
CA LEU A 144 1.14 6.45 39.95
C LEU A 144 2.61 6.84 40.18
N MET A 145 3.06 8.00 39.69
CA MET A 145 4.43 8.47 39.91
C MET A 145 4.70 8.79 41.39
N LEU A 146 3.72 9.36 42.10
CA LEU A 146 3.78 9.60 43.54
C LEU A 146 3.84 8.28 44.31
N ASP A 147 2.93 7.34 44.04
CA ASP A 147 2.92 6.00 44.65
C ASP A 147 4.24 5.25 44.41
N THR A 148 4.82 5.40 43.21
CA THR A 148 6.11 4.79 42.87
C THR A 148 7.25 5.45 43.63
N GLN A 149 7.27 6.78 43.75
CA GLN A 149 8.26 7.49 44.56
C GLN A 149 8.14 7.13 46.04
N GLU A 150 6.93 7.02 46.58
CA GLU A 150 6.71 6.60 47.96
C GLU A 150 7.12 5.16 48.20
N ALA A 151 6.79 4.24 47.29
CA ALA A 151 7.22 2.85 47.37
C ALA A 151 8.75 2.72 47.30
N GLN A 152 9.39 3.53 46.46
CA GLN A 152 10.84 3.56 46.33
C GLN A 152 11.51 4.18 47.55
N ALA A 153 10.99 5.29 48.08
CA ALA A 153 11.46 5.87 49.33
C ALA A 153 11.31 4.90 50.51
N ARG A 154 10.22 4.12 50.56
CA ARG A 154 10.02 3.08 51.57
C ARG A 154 11.00 1.92 51.38
N ALA A 155 11.25 1.49 50.14
CA ALA A 155 12.25 0.48 49.84
C ALA A 155 13.66 0.94 50.24
N ASP A 156 14.00 2.20 50.01
CA ASP A 156 15.26 2.80 50.42
C ASP A 156 15.36 2.95 51.95
N GLU A 157 14.25 3.29 52.63
CA GLU A 157 14.20 3.32 54.09
C GLU A 157 14.36 1.91 54.69
N ILE A 158 13.69 0.91 54.11
CA ILE A 158 13.88 -0.50 54.46
C ILE A 158 15.33 -0.92 54.17
N GLY A 159 15.88 -0.54 53.03
CA GLY A 159 17.27 -0.78 52.66
C GLY A 159 18.24 -0.12 53.64
N ARG A 160 17.94 1.08 54.13
CA ARG A 160 18.73 1.77 55.16
C ARG A 160 18.60 1.11 56.54
N LEU A 161 17.43 0.57 56.87
CA LEU A 161 17.17 -0.09 58.16
C LEU A 161 17.72 -1.53 58.20
N ILE A 162 17.64 -2.27 57.07
CA ILE A 162 18.15 -3.64 56.93
C ILE A 162 19.65 -3.62 56.59
N GLY A 163 20.06 -2.72 55.69
CA GLY A 163 21.47 -2.42 55.40
C GLY A 163 22.15 -1.58 56.48
N GLY A 164 21.40 -1.22 57.53
CA GLY A 164 21.96 -0.75 58.78
C GLY A 164 22.78 -1.87 59.41
N SER A 165 24.10 -1.82 59.15
CA SER A 165 25.15 -2.76 59.56
C SER A 165 25.67 -3.70 58.46
N LEU A 166 26.01 -3.19 57.27
CA LEU A 166 27.29 -3.60 56.68
C LEU A 166 28.33 -2.64 57.27
N THR A 167 29.27 -3.15 58.05
CA THR A 167 30.29 -2.27 58.64
C THR A 167 31.26 -1.81 57.56
N VAL A 168 31.89 -0.65 57.71
CA VAL A 168 32.91 -0.15 56.76
C VAL A 168 34.05 -1.19 56.57
N ASP A 169 34.29 -2.05 57.57
CA ASP A 169 35.24 -3.17 57.47
C ASP A 169 34.77 -4.29 56.52
N ASP A 170 33.46 -4.55 56.41
CA ASP A 170 32.92 -5.57 55.48
C ASP A 170 33.01 -5.08 54.03
N ASP A 171 32.82 -3.77 53.79
CA ASP A 171 32.94 -3.16 52.46
C ASP A 171 34.37 -3.26 51.92
N GLU A 172 35.40 -3.01 52.75
CA GLU A 172 36.80 -3.13 52.34
C GLU A 172 37.18 -4.58 52.01
N SER A 173 36.76 -5.55 52.83
CA SER A 173 37.01 -6.98 52.58
C SER A 173 36.34 -7.46 51.29
N ILE A 174 35.13 -6.99 51.00
CA ILE A 174 34.40 -7.34 49.77
C ILE A 174 35.06 -6.69 48.54
N LEU A 175 35.57 -5.46 48.67
CA LEU A 175 36.31 -4.78 47.60
C LEU A 175 37.63 -5.48 47.27
N GLU A 176 38.35 -5.98 48.27
CA GLU A 176 39.55 -6.81 48.07
C GLU A 176 39.21 -8.13 47.35
N GLU A 177 38.13 -8.82 47.75
CA GLU A 177 37.66 -10.03 47.09
C GLU A 177 37.22 -9.78 45.64
N LEU A 178 36.54 -8.67 45.37
CA LEU A 178 36.12 -8.26 44.02
C LEU A 178 37.35 -7.99 43.13
N ALA A 179 38.33 -7.24 43.64
CA ALA A 179 39.56 -6.94 42.91
C ALA A 179 40.37 -8.22 42.57
N ALA A 180 40.36 -9.22 43.46
CA ALA A 180 40.97 -10.51 43.19
C ALA A 180 40.27 -11.28 42.07
N ILE A 181 38.93 -11.25 42.02
CA ILE A 181 38.14 -11.88 40.94
C ILE A 181 38.37 -11.16 39.61
N GLU A 182 38.35 -9.82 39.60
CA GLU A 182 38.62 -9.03 38.39
C GLU A 182 40.03 -9.29 37.81
N ALA A 183 41.04 -9.46 38.67
CA ALA A 183 42.39 -9.82 38.23
C ALA A 183 42.43 -11.21 37.58
N LEU A 184 41.77 -12.21 38.18
CA LEU A 184 41.68 -13.57 37.64
C LEU A 184 40.92 -13.61 36.32
N GLU A 185 39.83 -12.85 36.18
CA GLU A 185 39.08 -12.73 34.93
C GLU A 185 39.89 -11.99 33.86
N ALA A 186 40.62 -10.93 34.22
CA ALA A 186 41.51 -10.23 33.30
C ALA A 186 42.64 -11.14 32.78
N GLU A 187 43.26 -11.94 33.64
CA GLU A 187 44.25 -12.96 33.24
C GLU A 187 43.65 -14.04 32.34
N ALA A 188 42.41 -14.48 32.62
CA ALA A 188 41.69 -15.43 31.78
C ALA A 188 41.34 -14.83 30.40
N LEU A 189 40.95 -13.56 30.34
CA LEU A 189 40.70 -12.84 29.10
C LEU A 189 41.99 -12.63 28.29
N ASP A 190 43.11 -12.28 28.94
CA ASP A 190 44.42 -12.16 28.28
C ASP A 190 44.93 -13.49 27.72
N ALA A 191 44.61 -14.62 28.37
CA ALA A 191 44.92 -15.96 27.85
C ALA A 191 44.04 -16.38 26.66
N LEU A 192 42.83 -15.81 26.53
CA LEU A 192 41.88 -16.07 25.45
C LEU A 192 42.06 -15.15 24.23
N LEU A 193 42.79 -14.04 24.37
CA LEU A 193 43.12 -13.15 23.26
C LEU A 193 44.37 -13.68 22.51
N PRO A 194 44.26 -14.08 21.23
CA PRO A 194 45.43 -14.49 20.47
C PRO A 194 46.35 -13.30 20.21
N VAL A 195 47.64 -13.44 20.55
CA VAL A 195 48.67 -12.43 20.25
C VAL A 195 48.67 -12.14 18.75
N ALA A 196 48.25 -10.93 18.38
CA ALA A 196 48.24 -10.50 16.99
C ALA A 196 49.68 -10.56 16.42
N PRO A 197 49.93 -11.31 15.34
CA PRO A 197 51.27 -11.45 14.81
C PRO A 197 51.75 -10.13 14.23
N GLY A 198 52.78 -9.56 14.87
CA GLY A 198 53.54 -8.44 14.34
C GLY A 198 54.21 -8.83 13.02
N THR A 199 53.85 -8.08 11.97
CA THR A 199 54.70 -7.74 10.82
C THR A 199 55.23 -8.90 9.98
N MET A 200 54.47 -9.31 8.95
CA MET A 200 55.01 -9.66 7.63
C MET A 200 53.93 -9.47 6.55
N CYS A 201 53.61 -8.22 6.21
CA CYS A 201 52.93 -7.91 4.96
C CYS A 201 53.92 -7.13 4.08
N GLY A 202 54.83 -7.88 3.46
CA GLY A 202 55.71 -7.39 2.41
C GLY A 202 55.34 -8.05 1.10
N LEU A 203 55.33 -7.24 0.04
CA LEU A 203 55.35 -7.60 -1.39
C LEU A 203 54.00 -7.64 -2.11
N TYR A 204 53.40 -6.47 -2.39
CA TYR A 204 52.95 -6.13 -3.76
C TYR A 204 52.55 -4.65 -3.93
N TYR A 205 53.50 -3.75 -4.18
CA TYR A 205 53.29 -2.73 -5.22
C TYR A 205 54.62 -2.12 -5.65
N SER A 206 54.96 -2.41 -6.89
CA SER A 206 56.13 -1.96 -7.61
C SER A 206 56.13 -0.45 -7.85
N SER A 207 57.34 0.11 -7.85
CA SER A 207 57.76 1.20 -8.73
C SER A 207 57.13 2.58 -8.50
N ASN A 208 57.82 3.42 -7.73
CA ASN A 208 58.21 4.68 -8.35
C ASN A 208 59.59 5.17 -7.90
N LYS A 209 60.45 5.22 -8.91
CA LYS A 209 61.86 5.60 -8.87
C LYS A 209 61.96 7.10 -8.62
N SER A 210 62.97 7.48 -7.84
CA SER A 210 63.65 8.78 -7.84
C SER A 210 62.86 10.02 -7.40
N ARG A 211 63.27 10.62 -6.26
CA ARG A 211 63.95 11.93 -6.24
C ARG A 211 64.42 12.35 -4.84
N SER A 212 65.64 12.89 -4.87
CA SER A 212 66.31 13.81 -3.93
C SER A 212 66.58 13.36 -2.49
N ALA A 213 67.82 12.91 -2.31
CA ALA A 213 68.66 13.28 -1.19
C ALA A 213 68.72 14.81 -0.99
N ARG A 214 68.58 15.26 0.26
CA ARG A 214 69.38 16.29 0.95
C ARG A 214 68.72 16.52 2.32
N CYS A 215 69.40 16.12 3.39
CA CYS A 215 70.33 16.96 4.17
C CYS A 215 69.60 18.06 4.94
N GLY A 216 69.80 18.08 6.26
CA GLY A 216 69.77 19.31 7.05
C GLY A 216 69.00 19.23 8.35
N ASP A 217 69.73 18.91 9.41
CA ASP A 217 69.73 19.62 10.69
C ASP A 217 68.41 19.93 11.44
N GLY A 218 68.28 19.29 12.60
CA GLY A 218 68.77 19.93 13.82
C GLY A 218 67.76 20.65 14.74
N ARG A 219 67.97 20.37 16.05
CA ARG A 219 67.54 21.11 17.27
C ARG A 219 66.06 20.94 17.67
N ALA A 220 65.77 20.34 18.83
CA ALA A 220 66.00 20.85 20.19
C ALA A 220 65.38 22.24 20.38
N TYR A 221 64.15 22.29 20.87
CA TYR A 221 63.77 22.74 22.23
C TYR A 221 62.33 22.28 22.50
#